data_AF-A0A917YVV1-F1
#
_entry.id   AF-A0A917YVV1-F1
#
_cell.length_a   1.000
_cell.length_b   1.000
_cell.length_c   1.000
_cell.angle_alpha   90.00
_cell.angle_beta   90.00
_cell.angle_gamma   90.00
#
_symmetry.space_group_name_H-M   'P 1'
#
loop_
_entity.id
_entity.type
_entity.pdbx_description
1 polymer ?
#
loop_
_entity_poly.entity_id
_entity_poly.type
_entity_poly.pdbx_seq_one_letter_code
_entity_poly.pdbx_strand_id
1 'polypeptide(L)'
;MSGSAYAKVWQEARTYAFTPDQVASPLADRPYDLRHAAVSLWLNAGVHAPEAAERAGHGVDVMLRVYAKCIDGQQEIANQRILEALAA
;
A
#
# COMPACT_ATOMS: atom_id res chain seq x y z
N MET A 1 -1.53 4.95 25.79
CA MET A 1 -2.26 5.78 24.81
C MET A 1 -3.43 4.95 24.28
N SER A 2 -4.65 5.49 24.29
CA SER A 2 -5.80 4.82 23.66
C SER A 2 -5.66 4.84 22.14
N GLY A 3 -6.29 3.90 21.44
CA GLY A 3 -6.34 3.91 19.96
C GLY A 3 -6.90 5.21 19.39
N SER A 4 -7.77 5.90 20.15
CA SER A 4 -8.33 7.20 19.78
C SER A 4 -7.30 8.35 19.81
N ALA A 5 -6.36 8.33 20.75
CA ALA A 5 -5.31 9.36 20.83
C ALA A 5 -4.34 9.26 19.64
N TYR A 6 -3.99 8.03 19.24
CA TYR A 6 -3.13 7.79 18.09
C TYR A 6 -3.82 8.17 16.76
N ALA A 7 -5.11 7.84 16.62
CA ALA A 7 -5.89 8.23 15.44
C ALA A 7 -5.98 9.76 15.27
N LYS A 8 -6.12 10.52 16.37
CA LYS A 8 -6.16 11.98 16.32
C LYS A 8 -4.84 12.56 15.81
N VAL A 9 -3.72 12.16 16.42
CA VAL A 9 -2.38 12.62 16.02
C VAL A 9 -2.10 12.23 14.57
N TRP A 10 -2.57 11.06 14.13
CA TRP A 10 -2.46 10.65 12.73
C TRP A 10 -3.20 11.58 11.77
N GLN A 11 -4.45 11.94 12.07
CA GLN A 11 -5.21 12.87 11.23
C GLN A 11 -4.57 14.25 11.16
N GLU A 12 -4.00 14.73 12.28
CA GLU A 12 -3.21 15.97 12.27
C GLU A 12 -1.95 15.81 11.42
N ALA A 13 -1.21 14.71 11.53
CA ALA A 13 -0.02 14.46 10.71
C ALA A 13 -0.33 14.49 9.20
N ARG A 14 -1.49 13.98 8.78
CA ARG A 14 -1.91 14.01 7.36
C ARG A 14 -1.99 15.43 6.80
N THR A 15 -2.40 16.43 7.58
CA THR A 15 -2.51 17.82 7.10
C THR A 15 -1.16 18.50 6.89
N TYR A 16 -0.10 18.00 7.51
CA TYR A 16 1.27 18.48 7.29
C TYR A 16 1.96 17.79 6.11
N ALA A 17 1.61 16.53 5.82
CA ALA A 17 2.30 15.71 4.83
C ALA A 17 1.66 15.72 3.43
N PHE A 18 0.35 16.01 3.33
CA PHE A 18 -0.42 15.84 2.11
C PHE A 18 -1.04 17.15 1.61
N THR A 19 -1.37 17.19 0.32
CA THR A 19 -2.16 18.30 -0.26
C THR A 19 -3.60 18.29 0.28
N PRO A 20 -4.33 19.42 0.22
CA PRO A 20 -5.73 19.46 0.68
C PRO A 20 -6.62 18.38 0.05
N ASP A 21 -6.46 18.12 -1.26
CA ASP A 21 -7.22 17.08 -1.97
C ASP A 21 -6.86 15.68 -1.49
N GLN A 22 -5.58 15.42 -1.19
CA GLN A 22 -5.13 14.15 -0.65
C GLN A 22 -5.63 13.92 0.78
N VAL A 23 -5.66 14.95 1.62
CA VAL A 23 -6.26 14.89 2.97
C VAL A 23 -7.75 14.57 2.89
N ALA A 24 -8.47 15.19 1.96
CA ALA A 24 -9.90 14.94 1.73
C ALA A 24 -10.18 13.56 1.12
N SER A 25 -9.18 12.94 0.49
CA SER A 25 -9.29 11.60 -0.08
C SER A 25 -9.15 10.49 0.97
N PRO A 26 -9.50 9.23 0.63
CA PRO A 26 -9.22 8.07 1.48
C PRO A 26 -7.73 7.72 1.66
N LEU A 27 -6.80 8.47 1.04
CA LEU A 27 -5.38 8.18 1.08
C LEU A 27 -4.85 8.22 2.52
N ALA A 28 -4.34 7.07 2.97
CA ALA A 28 -3.75 6.87 4.29
C ALA A 28 -4.64 7.37 5.43
N ASP A 29 -5.96 7.18 5.31
CA ASP A 29 -6.95 7.63 6.30
C ASP A 29 -6.71 7.03 7.69
N ARG A 30 -6.15 5.82 7.75
CA ARG A 30 -5.78 5.16 9.00
C ARG A 30 -4.29 4.86 9.03
N PRO A 31 -3.64 4.85 10.22
CA PRO A 31 -2.26 4.40 10.33
C PRO A 31 -2.03 3.00 9.75
N TYR A 32 -3.04 2.12 9.85
CA TYR A 32 -2.96 0.75 9.34
C TYR A 32 -2.89 0.69 7.80
N ASP A 33 -3.32 1.73 7.09
CA ASP A 33 -3.21 1.78 5.63
C ASP A 33 -1.74 1.87 5.17
N LEU A 34 -0.84 2.40 6.01
CA LEU A 34 0.61 2.35 5.76
C LEU A 34 1.14 0.92 5.74
N ARG A 35 0.61 0.04 6.60
CA ARG A 35 0.98 -1.37 6.61
C ARG A 35 0.52 -2.04 5.32
N HIS A 36 -0.68 -1.74 4.86
CA HIS A 36 -1.17 -2.21 3.56
C HIS A 36 -0.26 -1.76 2.42
N ALA A 37 0.12 -0.49 2.38
CA ALA A 37 1.01 0.05 1.36
C ALA A 37 2.40 -0.63 1.40
N ALA A 38 3.00 -0.78 2.59
CA ALA A 38 4.33 -1.36 2.75
C ALA A 38 4.40 -2.82 2.29
N VAL A 39 3.45 -3.67 2.70
CA VAL A 39 3.45 -5.08 2.30
C VAL A 39 3.13 -5.22 0.81
N SER A 40 2.23 -4.40 0.28
CA SER A 40 1.97 -4.35 -1.17
C SER A 40 3.24 -3.97 -1.94
N LEU A 41 4.02 -3.01 -1.41
CA LEU A 41 5.27 -2.56 -2.04
C LEU A 41 6.29 -3.69 -2.11
N TRP A 42 6.46 -4.48 -1.05
CA TRP A 42 7.37 -5.63 -1.06
C TRP A 42 7.03 -6.62 -2.17
N LEU A 43 5.74 -6.97 -2.31
CA LEU A 43 5.30 -7.90 -3.35
C LEU A 43 5.53 -7.34 -4.76
N ASN A 44 5.21 -6.07 -4.99
CA ASN A 44 5.44 -5.41 -6.28
C ASN A 44 6.93 -5.25 -6.60
N ALA A 45 7.79 -5.12 -5.58
CA ALA A 45 9.24 -5.11 -5.73
C ALA A 45 9.85 -6.51 -5.98
N GLY A 46 9.04 -7.56 -6.03
CA GLY A 46 9.49 -8.93 -6.31
C GLY A 46 9.94 -9.73 -5.09
N VAL A 47 9.68 -9.23 -3.87
CA VAL A 47 9.94 -10.02 -2.65
C VAL A 47 9.04 -11.25 -2.65
N HIS A 48 9.63 -12.43 -2.39
CA HIS A 48 8.89 -13.69 -2.35
C HIS A 48 7.79 -13.66 -1.28
N ALA A 49 6.60 -14.16 -1.63
CA ALA A 49 5.44 -14.14 -0.74
C ALA A 49 5.67 -14.83 0.62
N PRO A 50 6.41 -15.95 0.75
CA PRO A 50 6.74 -16.52 2.05
C PRO A 50 7.54 -15.57 2.97
N GLU A 51 8.57 -14.91 2.42
CA GLU A 51 9.40 -13.94 3.16
C GLU A 51 8.57 -12.72 3.61
N ALA A 52 7.73 -12.19 2.71
CA ALA A 52 6.83 -11.09 3.02
C ALA A 52 5.81 -11.47 4.11
N ALA A 53 5.29 -12.71 4.05
CA ALA A 53 4.33 -13.23 5.02
C ALA A 53 4.95 -13.39 6.41
N GLU A 54 6.17 -13.93 6.50
CA GLU A 54 6.91 -14.06 7.75
C GLU A 54 7.16 -12.69 8.40
N ARG A 55 7.69 -11.73 7.64
CA ARG A 55 7.91 -10.34 8.11
C ARG A 55 6.61 -9.65 8.53
N ALA A 56 5.53 -9.93 7.83
CA ALA A 56 4.22 -9.40 8.16
C ALA A 56 3.48 -10.21 9.24
N GLY A 57 4.01 -11.32 9.75
CA GLY A 57 3.32 -12.13 10.76
C GLY A 57 1.95 -12.66 10.30
N HIS A 58 1.86 -13.08 9.03
CA HIS A 58 0.65 -13.63 8.42
C HIS A 58 0.95 -14.95 7.69
N GLY A 59 -0.10 -15.68 7.31
CA GLY A 59 0.01 -16.79 6.35
C GLY A 59 0.29 -16.29 4.92
N VAL A 60 0.89 -17.15 4.10
CA VAL A 60 1.20 -16.84 2.69
C VAL A 60 -0.05 -16.53 1.87
N ASP A 61 -1.17 -17.19 2.19
CA ASP A 61 -2.47 -16.98 1.56
C ASP A 61 -2.96 -15.52 1.71
N VAL A 62 -2.62 -14.87 2.83
CA VAL A 62 -2.97 -13.47 3.10
C VAL A 62 -2.26 -12.53 2.15
N MET A 63 -1.05 -12.86 1.67
CA MET A 63 -0.27 -12.00 0.78
C MET A 63 -1.02 -11.75 -0.52
N LEU A 64 -1.48 -12.82 -1.17
CA LEU A 64 -2.18 -12.72 -2.44
C LEU A 64 -3.61 -12.19 -2.26
N ARG A 65 -4.28 -12.54 -1.15
CA ARG A 65 -5.66 -12.13 -0.91
C ARG A 65 -5.79 -10.65 -0.50
N VAL A 66 -4.87 -10.15 0.32
CA VAL A 66 -5.00 -8.85 0.99
C VAL A 66 -4.02 -7.82 0.45
N TYR A 67 -2.78 -8.21 0.16
CA TYR A 67 -1.68 -7.29 -0.11
C TYR A 67 -1.20 -7.25 -1.57
N ALA A 68 -1.61 -8.19 -2.43
CA ALA A 68 -1.31 -8.14 -3.87
C ALA A 68 -2.17 -7.07 -4.57
N LYS A 69 -1.88 -5.80 -4.26
CA LYS A 69 -2.54 -4.62 -4.82
C LYS A 69 -1.56 -3.84 -5.70
N CYS A 70 -2.09 -3.14 -6.71
CA CYS A 70 -1.33 -2.12 -7.41
C CYS A 70 -1.16 -0.90 -6.49
N ILE A 71 0.05 -0.33 -6.49
CA ILE A 71 0.34 0.96 -5.87
C ILE A 71 0.26 2.03 -6.96
N ASP A 72 0.04 3.28 -6.56
CA ASP A 72 0.03 4.43 -7.45
C ASP A 72 1.20 4.39 -8.47
N GLY A 73 0.89 4.61 -9.76
CA GLY A 73 1.83 4.50 -10.89
C GLY A 73 2.10 3.08 -11.41
N GLN A 74 1.82 2.02 -10.64
CA GLN A 74 2.04 0.63 -11.10
C GLN A 74 1.06 0.21 -12.19
N GLN A 75 -0.15 0.75 -12.19
CA GLN A 75 -1.13 0.43 -13.21
C GLN A 75 -0.67 0.94 -14.59
N GLU A 76 -0.12 2.15 -14.64
CA GLU A 76 0.43 2.75 -15.85
C GLU A 76 1.64 1.95 -16.34
N ILE A 77 2.55 1.56 -15.43
CA ILE A 77 3.70 0.71 -15.75
C ILE A 77 3.25 -0.66 -16.29
N ALA A 78 2.25 -1.28 -15.66
CA ALA A 78 1.70 -2.56 -16.10
C ALA A 78 1.07 -2.45 -17.49
N ASN A 79 0.28 -1.40 -17.73
CA ASN A 79 -0.31 -1.11 -19.03
C ASN A 79 0.77 -0.91 -20.10
N GLN A 80 1.84 -0.17 -19.79
CA GLN A 80 2.95 0.05 -20.71
C GLN A 80 3.62 -1.27 -21.12
N ARG A 81 3.89 -2.16 -20.15
CA ARG A 81 4.46 -3.50 -20.43
C ARG A 81 3.54 -4.36 -21.31
N ILE A 82 2.23 -4.28 -21.10
CA ILE A 82 1.25 -5.00 -21.93
C ILE A 82 1.28 -4.46 -23.36
N LEU A 83 1.27 -3.14 -23.54
CA LEU A 83 1.32 -2.51 -24.86
C LEU A 83 2.61 -2.86 -25.62
N GLU A 84 3.77 -2.86 -24.94
CA GLU A 84 5.04 -3.28 -25.53
C GLU A 84 5.03 -4.74 -26.01
N ALA A 85 4.44 -5.65 -25.23
CA ALA A 85 4.34 -7.06 -25.59
C ALA A 85 3.39 -7.31 -26.77
N LEU A 86 2.34 -6.50 -26.92
CA LEU A 86 1.39 -6.61 -28.05
C LEU A 86 1.95 -6.03 -29.36
N ALA A 87 2.98 -5.18 -29.28
CA ALA A 87 3.63 -4.57 -30.42
C ALA A 87 4.83 -5.39 -30.97
N ALA A 88 5.22 -6.46 -30.27
CA ALA A 88 6.28 -7.40 -30.66
C ALA A 88 5.74 -8.54 -31.53
#